data_AF-A0A9D4R227-F1
#
_entry.id   AF-A0A9D4R227-F1
#
_cell.length_a   1.000
_cell.length_b   1.000
_cell.length_c   1.000
_cell.angle_alpha   90.00
_cell.angle_beta   90.00
_cell.angle_gamma   90.00
#
_symmetry.space_group_name_H-M   'P 1'
#
loop_
_entity.id
_entity.type
_entity.pdbx_description
1 polymer ?
#
loop_
_entity_poly.entity_id
_entity_poly.type
_entity_poly.pdbx_seq_one_letter_code
_entity_poly.pdbx_strand_id
1 'polypeptide(L)'
;MTINGINTLGENIADNGGIKASFKAYRKWVNSSRGGKEEPKLPGLPYTPNQLFFLNAAQIWCSSTRDQAKMALILTGTHSISDYRTMKLGVCLM
;
A
#
# COMPACT_ATOMS: atom_id res chain seq x y z
N MET A 1 -9.51 0.34 -19.41
CA MET A 1 -10.05 1.28 -18.43
C MET A 1 -8.99 2.35 -18.18
N THR A 2 -9.34 3.63 -18.30
CA THR A 2 -8.39 4.74 -18.11
C THR A 2 -8.80 5.53 -16.87
N ILE A 3 -7.88 5.73 -15.93
CA ILE A 3 -8.13 6.51 -14.71
C ILE A 3 -7.83 7.98 -14.97
N ASN A 4 -8.67 8.87 -14.46
CA ASN A 4 -8.43 10.32 -14.52
C ASN A 4 -7.38 10.73 -13.48
N GLY A 5 -6.14 10.86 -13.91
CA GLY A 5 -5.01 11.23 -13.07
C GLY A 5 -5.14 12.61 -12.40
N ILE A 6 -5.92 13.54 -12.97
CA ILE A 6 -6.18 14.86 -12.37
C ILE A 6 -7.13 14.71 -11.18
N ASN A 7 -8.22 13.94 -11.37
CA ASN A 7 -9.22 13.73 -10.32
C ASN A 7 -8.66 12.95 -9.11
N THR A 8 -7.75 12.01 -9.37
CA THR A 8 -7.13 11.18 -8.33
C THR A 8 -5.85 11.77 -7.75
N LEU A 9 -5.39 12.93 -8.23
CA LEU A 9 -4.05 13.44 -7.95
C LEU A 9 -3.79 13.65 -6.45
N GLY A 10 -4.74 14.28 -5.75
CA GLY A 10 -4.58 14.58 -4.33
C GLY A 10 -4.38 13.32 -3.48
N GLU A 11 -5.22 12.32 -3.70
CA GLU A 11 -5.15 11.04 -3.00
C GLU A 11 -3.91 10.23 -3.39
N ASN A 12 -3.50 10.27 -4.66
CA ASN A 12 -2.27 9.63 -5.10
C ASN A 12 -1.03 10.26 -4.43
N ILE A 13 -1.02 11.58 -4.25
CA ILE A 13 0.05 12.29 -3.51
C ILE A 13 0.02 11.89 -2.03
N ALA A 14 -1.16 11.86 -1.43
CA ALA A 14 -1.33 11.49 -0.02
C ALA A 14 -0.87 10.04 0.24
N ASP A 15 -1.23 9.08 -0.60
CA ASP A 15 -0.83 7.68 -0.48
C ASP A 15 0.69 7.51 -0.57
N ASN A 16 1.32 8.12 -1.59
CA ASN A 16 2.77 8.05 -1.76
C ASN A 16 3.52 8.74 -0.61
N GLY A 17 3.03 9.90 -0.18
CA GLY A 17 3.57 10.64 0.96
C GLY A 17 3.45 9.84 2.26
N GLY A 18 2.28 9.25 2.51
CA GLY A 18 1.96 8.47 3.69
C GLY A 18 2.81 7.21 3.82
N ILE A 19 2.94 6.41 2.74
CA ILE A 19 3.81 5.22 2.75
C ILE A 19 5.27 5.60 2.98
N LYS A 20 5.76 6.67 2.33
CA LYS A 20 7.14 7.14 2.53
C LYS A 20 7.39 7.60 3.96
N ALA A 21 6.48 8.38 4.54
CA ALA A 21 6.61 8.90 5.89
C ALA A 21 6.54 7.79 6.95
N SER A 22 5.59 6.86 6.80
CA SER A 22 5.43 5.72 7.71
C SER A 22 6.61 4.76 7.64
N PHE A 23 7.14 4.44 6.45
CA PHE A 23 8.34 3.61 6.33
C PHE A 23 9.55 4.29 6.97
N LYS A 24 9.73 5.60 6.77
CA LYS A 24 10.80 6.36 7.43
C LYS A 24 10.67 6.32 8.95
N ALA A 25 9.45 6.46 9.48
CA ALA A 25 9.18 6.36 10.91
C ALA A 25 9.50 4.96 11.45
N TYR A 26 9.11 3.91 10.73
CA TYR A 26 9.44 2.53 11.06
C TYR A 26 10.95 2.31 11.13
N ARG A 27 11.71 2.72 10.11
CA ARG A 27 13.18 2.63 10.10
C ARG A 27 13.83 3.42 11.24
N LYS A 28 13.31 4.60 11.56
CA LYS A 28 13.79 5.39 12.71
C LYS A 28 13.58 4.63 14.01
N TRP A 29 12.41 4.01 14.20
CA TRP A 29 12.11 3.22 15.38
C TRP A 29 13.02 1.99 15.50
N VAL A 30 13.27 1.25 14.42
CA VAL A 30 14.23 0.12 14.42
C VAL A 30 15.61 0.59 14.89
N ASN A 31 16.07 1.74 14.40
CA ASN A 31 17.36 2.29 14.79
C ASN A 31 17.38 2.75 16.26
N SER A 32 16.39 3.53 16.70
CA SER A 32 16.40 4.14 18.05
C SER A 32 16.01 3.17 19.15
N SER A 33 15.04 2.29 18.90
CA SER A 33 14.43 1.44 19.92
C SER A 33 14.98 0.02 19.92
N ARG A 34 15.60 -0.43 18.82
CA ARG A 34 16.21 -1.76 18.71
C ARG A 34 17.71 -1.71 18.43
N GLY A 35 18.34 -0.53 18.50
CA GLY A 35 19.77 -0.36 18.22
C GLY A 35 20.15 -0.74 16.78
N GLY A 36 19.23 -0.61 15.83
CA GLY A 36 19.42 -1.02 14.44
C GLY A 36 19.23 -2.51 14.16
N LYS A 37 18.86 -3.32 15.18
CA LYS A 37 18.57 -4.74 14.99
C LYS A 37 17.15 -4.95 14.48
N GLU A 38 17.02 -5.56 13.31
CA GLU A 38 15.71 -5.93 12.73
C GLU A 38 14.90 -6.85 13.65
N GLU A 39 13.57 -6.83 13.49
CA GLU A 39 12.68 -7.83 14.07
C GLU A 39 12.94 -9.22 13.49
N PRO A 40 12.67 -10.30 14.27
CA PRO A 40 12.62 -11.64 13.73
C PRO A 40 11.60 -11.75 12.59
N LYS A 41 11.86 -12.65 11.64
CA LYS A 41 10.87 -12.99 10.61
C LYS A 41 9.64 -13.62 11.26
N LEU A 42 8.47 -13.40 10.64
CA LEU A 42 7.25 -14.09 11.05
C LEU A 42 7.37 -15.59 10.74
N PRO A 43 6.91 -16.47 11.63
CA PRO A 43 6.91 -17.90 11.37
C PRO A 43 6.03 -18.22 10.15
N GLY A 44 6.49 -19.12 9.28
CA GLY A 44 5.75 -19.53 8.09
C GLY A 44 5.81 -18.56 6.90
N LEU A 45 6.46 -17.39 7.05
CA LEU A 45 6.60 -16.41 5.95
C LEU A 45 8.07 -16.14 5.62
N PRO A 46 8.48 -16.22 4.34
CA PRO A 46 9.87 -16.03 3.93
C PRO A 46 10.31 -14.57 3.81
N TYR A 47 9.52 -13.62 4.32
CA TYR A 47 9.72 -12.18 4.13
C TYR A 47 10.48 -11.53 5.28
N THR A 48 11.31 -10.52 4.97
CA THR A 48 11.94 -9.66 5.98
C THR A 48 10.93 -8.66 6.56
N PRO A 49 11.18 -8.08 7.74
CA PRO A 49 10.28 -7.05 8.31
C PRO A 49 10.04 -5.86 7.35
N ASN A 50 11.06 -5.43 6.61
CA ASN A 50 10.92 -4.40 5.59
C ASN A 50 10.02 -4.82 4.42
N GLN A 51 10.12 -6.07 3.97
CA GLN A 51 9.23 -6.60 2.93
C GLN A 51 7.81 -6.74 3.47
N LEU A 52 7.65 -7.22 4.71
CA LEU A 52 6.37 -7.35 5.40
C LEU A 52 5.67 -5.99 5.58
N PHE A 53 6.42 -4.91 5.80
CA PHE A 53 5.86 -3.56 5.85
C PHE A 53 5.11 -3.21 4.56
N PHE A 54 5.77 -3.36 3.41
CA PHE A 54 5.14 -3.04 2.12
C PHE A 54 4.07 -4.07 1.72
N LEU A 55 4.25 -5.33 2.14
CA LEU A 55 3.25 -6.38 1.96
C LEU A 55 1.96 -6.05 2.72
N ASN A 56 2.07 -5.62 3.98
CA ASN A 56 0.92 -5.20 4.78
C ASN A 56 0.27 -3.94 4.22
N ALA A 57 1.07 -2.95 3.80
CA ALA A 57 0.55 -1.76 3.14
C ALA A 57 -0.23 -2.09 1.85
N ALA A 58 0.20 -3.13 1.12
CA ALA A 58 -0.51 -3.63 -0.05
C ALA A 58 -1.81 -4.37 0.31
N GLN A 59 -1.78 -5.20 1.35
CA GLN A 59 -2.95 -5.99 1.79
C GLN A 59 -4.15 -5.15 2.19
N ILE A 60 -3.94 -3.96 2.77
CA ILE A 60 -5.04 -3.04 3.15
C ILE A 60 -5.92 -2.68 1.96
N TRP A 61 -5.35 -2.68 0.75
CA TRP A 61 -6.06 -2.30 -0.46
C TRP A 61 -6.67 -3.48 -1.22
N CYS A 62 -6.51 -4.71 -0.72
CA CYS A 62 -7.13 -5.89 -1.32
C CYS A 62 -8.65 -5.76 -1.33
N SER A 63 -9.23 -5.67 -2.52
CA SER A 63 -10.67 -5.59 -2.71
C SER A 63 -11.10 -6.35 -3.96
N SER A 64 -12.31 -6.87 -3.95
CA SER A 64 -12.97 -7.44 -5.12
C SER A 64 -14.30 -6.71 -5.32
N THR A 65 -14.41 -6.02 -6.45
CA THR A 65 -15.53 -5.13 -6.75
C THR A 65 -16.10 -5.50 -8.11
N ARG A 66 -17.44 -5.52 -8.22
CA ARG A 66 -18.13 -5.79 -9.50
C ARG A 66 -17.77 -4.74 -10.55
N ASP A 67 -17.71 -5.14 -11.81
CA ASP A 67 -17.26 -4.27 -12.91
C ASP A 67 -18.07 -2.98 -13.02
N GLN A 68 -19.39 -3.05 -12.83
CA GLN A 68 -20.27 -1.87 -12.88
C GLN A 68 -19.91 -0.86 -11.77
N ALA A 69 -19.60 -1.34 -10.56
CA ALA A 69 -19.18 -0.50 -9.45
C ALA A 69 -17.76 0.04 -9.65
N LYS A 70 -16.85 -0.73 -10.26
CA LYS A 70 -15.52 -0.24 -10.66
C LYS A 70 -15.62 0.92 -11.66
N MET A 71 -16.51 0.81 -12.65
CA MET A 71 -16.73 1.89 -13.62
C MET A 71 -17.28 3.16 -12.97
N ALA A 72 -18.23 3.05 -12.06
CA ALA A 72 -18.75 4.19 -11.32
C ALA A 72 -17.62 4.89 -10.53
N LEU A 73 -16.78 4.13 -9.81
CA LEU A 73 -15.65 4.65 -9.07
C LEU A 73 -14.61 5.35 -9.95
N ILE A 74 -14.37 4.86 -11.17
CA ILE A 74 -13.44 5.51 -12.10
C ILE A 74 -13.98 6.85 -12.61
N LEU A 75 -15.29 6.95 -12.81
CA LEU A 75 -15.92 8.14 -13.36
C LEU A 75 -16.12 9.23 -12.30
N THR A 76 -16.47 8.86 -11.07
CA THR A 76 -16.88 9.81 -10.02
C THR A 76 -15.97 9.83 -8.80
N GLY A 77 -15.12 8.81 -8.63
CA GLY A 77 -14.29 8.65 -7.43
C GLY A 77 -13.07 9.55 -7.44
N THR A 78 -12.74 10.09 -6.26
CA THR A 78 -11.54 10.89 -5.99
C THR A 78 -10.32 10.04 -5.63
N HIS A 79 -10.53 8.78 -5.24
CA HIS A 79 -9.46 7.81 -5.05
C HIS A 79 -9.26 6.96 -6.30
N SER A 80 -8.00 6.65 -6.63
CA SER A 80 -7.70 5.58 -7.58
C SER A 80 -8.33 4.27 -7.09
N ILE A 81 -8.83 3.43 -8.00
CA ILE A 81 -9.30 2.09 -7.62
C ILE A 81 -8.16 1.27 -7.01
N SER A 82 -8.50 0.37 -6.08
CA SER A 82 -7.54 -0.45 -5.32
C SER A 82 -6.38 -0.98 -6.17
N ASP A 83 -6.70 -1.61 -7.31
CA ASP A 83 -5.72 -2.21 -8.22
C ASP A 83 -4.58 -1.23 -8.63
N TYR A 84 -4.88 0.07 -8.74
CA TYR A 84 -3.96 1.13 -9.15
C TYR A 84 -3.31 1.87 -7.98
N ARG A 85 -3.91 1.85 -6.78
CA ARG A 85 -3.25 2.36 -5.56
C ARG A 85 -2.08 1.47 -5.15
N THR A 86 -2.20 0.18 -5.44
CA THR A 86 -1.22 -0.86 -5.05
C THR A 86 -0.28 -1.27 -6.19
N MET A 87 -0.25 -0.52 -7.32
CA MET A 87 0.37 -0.95 -8.58
C MET A 87 1.88 -1.23 -8.48
N LYS A 88 2.20 -2.46 -8.02
CA LYS A 88 3.28 -3.36 -8.41
C LYS A 88 3.45 -4.57 -7.49
N LEU A 89 2.71 -4.66 -6.38
CA LEU A 89 2.92 -5.78 -5.47
C LEU A 89 2.07 -7.01 -5.82
N GLY A 90 0.82 -6.88 -6.27
CA GLY A 90 0.04 -8.08 -6.64
C GLY A 90 -0.05 -9.11 -5.51
N VAL A 91 0.15 -8.69 -4.26
CA VAL A 91 0.22 -9.59 -3.11
C VAL A 91 -0.98 -9.37 -2.20
N CYS A 92 -2.17 -9.72 -2.71
CA CYS A 92 -3.23 -10.15 -1.81
C CYS A 92 -2.88 -11.59 -1.41
N LEU A 93 -2.26 -11.76 -0.24
CA LEU A 93 -2.13 -13.07 0.37
C LEU A 93 -3.56 -13.54 0.71
N MET A 94 -4.13 -14.38 -0.15
CA MET A 94 -5.19 -15.32 0.23
C MET A 94 -4.55 -16.52 0.91
#